data_AF-A0A8T5YFX3-F1
#
_entry.id   AF-A0A8T5YFX3-F1
#
_cell.length_a   1.000
_cell.length_b   1.000
_cell.length_c   1.000
_cell.angle_alpha   90.00
_cell.angle_beta   90.00
_cell.angle_gamma   90.00
#
_symmetry.space_group_name_H-M   'P 1'
#
loop_
_entity.id
_entity.type
_entity.pdbx_description
1 polymer ?
#
loop_
_entity_poly.entity_id
_entity_poly.type
_entity_poly.pdbx_seq_one_letter_code
_entity_poly.pdbx_strand_id
1 'polypeptide(L)'
;MAEHGALATLKDLAEKEVEDAARLLGEMRRRCQQAEEQLKMLIDYQNEYRNNLNSDMSAGMTSNRWINYQQFIQTLEKAITQHRQQLNQWTQKVDIALNSWREKKQRLQAWQTLQERQSTAALLAENRLDQKKMDEFAQRAAMRKPE
;
A
#
# COMPACT_ATOMS: atom_id res chain seq x y z
N MET A 1 33.21 -15.09 6.82
CA MET A 1 31.96 -14.71 6.12
C MET A 1 30.87 -14.68 7.18
N ALA A 2 30.36 -13.50 7.51
CA ALA A 2 29.39 -13.36 8.59
C ALA A 2 28.12 -14.14 8.25
N GLU A 3 27.77 -15.14 9.07
CA GLU A 3 26.45 -15.74 9.06
C GLU A 3 25.42 -14.61 9.07
N HIS A 4 24.68 -14.45 7.98
CA HIS A 4 23.50 -13.59 8.00
C HIS A 4 22.53 -14.25 8.98
N GLY A 5 22.53 -13.76 10.22
CA GLY A 5 21.75 -14.35 11.31
C GLY A 5 20.28 -14.44 10.91
N ALA A 6 19.58 -15.47 11.40
CA ALA A 6 18.20 -15.74 11.03
C ALA A 6 17.27 -14.50 11.11
N LEU A 7 17.52 -13.59 12.07
CA LEU A 7 16.79 -12.32 12.21
C LEU A 7 17.02 -11.34 11.05
N ALA A 8 18.23 -11.28 10.49
CA ALA A 8 18.52 -10.45 9.31
C ALA A 8 17.75 -10.98 8.09
N THR A 9 17.79 -12.30 7.86
CA THR A 9 17.05 -12.94 6.76
C THR A 9 15.52 -12.72 6.88
N LEU A 10 14.98 -12.81 8.10
CA LEU A 10 13.55 -12.58 8.35
C LEU A 10 13.15 -11.12 8.15
N LYS A 11 14.04 -10.17 8.50
CA LYS A 11 13.83 -8.76 8.21
C LYS A 11 13.85 -8.50 6.70
N ASP A 12 14.85 -9.00 5.98
CA ASP A 12 14.97 -8.80 4.53
C ASP A 12 13.75 -9.37 3.78
N LEU A 13 13.25 -10.53 4.23
CA LEU A 13 12.00 -11.09 3.71
C LEU A 13 10.80 -10.18 3.99
N ALA A 14 10.67 -9.66 5.21
CA ALA A 14 9.61 -8.74 5.58
C ALA A 14 9.68 -7.40 4.80
N GLU A 15 10.88 -6.90 4.51
CA GLU A 15 11.09 -5.71 3.68
C GLU A 15 10.56 -5.93 2.26
N LYS A 16 10.91 -7.06 1.64
CA LYS A 16 10.38 -7.46 0.32
C LYS A 16 8.86 -7.59 0.33
N GLU A 17 8.30 -8.25 1.34
CA GLU A 17 6.85 -8.40 1.47
C GLU A 17 6.11 -7.05 1.57
N VAL A 18 6.68 -6.08 2.29
CA VAL A 18 6.15 -4.72 2.41
C VAL A 18 6.23 -3.99 1.07
N GLU A 19 7.33 -4.12 0.33
CA GLU A 19 7.48 -3.50 -0.98
C GLU A 19 6.47 -4.06 -1.99
N ASP A 20 6.30 -5.39 -2.02
CA ASP A 20 5.33 -6.04 -2.89
C ASP A 20 3.89 -5.62 -2.55
N ALA A 21 3.56 -5.52 -1.26
CA ALA A 21 2.25 -5.04 -0.82
C ALA A 21 2.03 -3.55 -1.17
N ALA A 22 3.07 -2.72 -1.11
CA ALA A 22 3.00 -1.33 -1.53
C ALA A 22 2.77 -1.21 -3.05
N ARG A 23 3.44 -2.04 -3.86
CA ARG A 23 3.25 -2.11 -5.31
C ARG A 23 1.81 -2.51 -5.65
N LEU A 24 1.28 -3.54 -4.98
CA LEU A 24 -0.11 -3.99 -5.15
C LEU A 24 -1.11 -2.91 -4.74
N LEU A 25 -0.92 -2.26 -3.59
CA LEU A 25 -1.77 -1.14 -3.15
C LEU A 25 -1.77 0.00 -4.17
N GLY A 26 -0.61 0.34 -4.72
CA GLY A 26 -0.48 1.33 -5.79
C GLY A 26 -1.26 0.94 -7.04
N GLU A 27 -1.22 -0.33 -7.44
CA GLU A 27 -2.02 -0.83 -8.56
C GLU A 27 -3.53 -0.72 -8.29
N MET A 28 -4.00 -1.20 -7.13
CA MET A 28 -5.42 -1.14 -6.78
C MET A 28 -5.93 0.30 -6.77
N ARG A 29 -5.14 1.25 -6.25
CA ARG A 29 -5.49 2.68 -6.27
C ARG A 29 -5.60 3.23 -7.68
N ARG A 30 -4.66 2.91 -8.57
CA ARG A 30 -4.74 3.33 -9.99
C ARG A 30 -5.98 2.77 -10.68
N ARG A 31 -6.30 1.49 -10.44
CA ARG A 31 -7.52 0.86 -11.00
C ARG A 31 -8.80 1.50 -10.47
N CYS A 32 -8.84 1.84 -9.18
CA CYS A 32 -9.95 2.55 -8.57
C CYS A 32 -10.14 3.94 -9.19
N GLN A 33 -9.06 4.71 -9.32
CA GLN A 33 -9.11 6.03 -9.97
C GLN A 33 -9.58 5.94 -11.42
N GLN A 34 -9.07 4.97 -12.19
CA GLN A 34 -9.51 4.75 -13.57
C GLN A 34 -11.02 4.43 -13.65
N ALA A 35 -11.54 3.60 -12.73
CA ALA A 35 -12.97 3.29 -12.67
C ALA A 35 -13.82 4.52 -12.32
N GLU A 36 -13.32 5.37 -11.42
CA GLU A 36 -13.96 6.65 -11.05
C GLU A 36 -14.00 7.62 -12.24
N GLU A 37 -12.90 7.77 -12.98
CA GLU A 37 -12.82 8.60 -14.18
C GLU A 37 -13.79 8.12 -15.26
N GLN A 38 -13.87 6.81 -15.50
CA GLN A 38 -14.83 6.22 -16.44
C GLN A 38 -16.28 6.48 -16.02
N LEU A 39 -16.59 6.31 -14.74
CA LEU A 39 -17.93 6.59 -14.22
C LEU A 39 -18.29 8.07 -14.39
N LYS A 40 -17.34 8.97 -14.09
CA LYS A 40 -17.52 10.41 -14.28
C LYS A 40 -17.83 10.75 -15.74
N MET A 41 -17.06 10.22 -16.68
CA MET A 41 -17.31 10.44 -18.11
C MET A 41 -18.72 10.01 -18.53
N LEU A 42 -19.22 8.88 -18.03
CA LEU A 42 -20.58 8.43 -18.34
C LEU A 42 -21.66 9.34 -17.75
N ILE A 43 -21.45 9.86 -16.54
CA ILE A 43 -22.37 10.79 -15.88
C ILE A 43 -22.38 12.13 -16.61
N ASP A 44 -21.20 12.67 -16.94
CA ASP A 44 -21.06 13.93 -17.67
C ASP A 44 -21.73 13.83 -19.04
N TYR A 45 -21.48 12.73 -19.75
CA TYR A 45 -22.12 12.44 -21.03
C TYR A 45 -23.64 12.29 -20.91
N GLN A 46 -24.15 11.66 -19.85
CA GLN A 46 -25.60 11.59 -19.59
C GLN A 46 -26.21 12.98 -19.44
N ASN A 47 -25.54 13.88 -18.72
CA ASN A 47 -26.02 15.24 -18.48
C ASN A 47 -26.02 16.06 -19.78
N GLU A 48 -24.95 15.99 -20.55
CA GLU A 48 -24.86 16.64 -21.87
C GLU A 48 -25.96 16.14 -22.81
N TYR A 49 -26.16 14.81 -22.86
CA TYR A 49 -27.17 14.19 -23.70
C TYR A 49 -28.60 14.63 -23.32
N ARG A 50 -28.90 14.75 -22.02
CA ARG A 50 -30.18 15.28 -21.52
C ARG A 50 -30.39 16.75 -21.87
N ASN A 51 -29.35 17.57 -21.77
CA ASN A 51 -29.43 18.99 -22.13
C ASN A 51 -29.72 19.17 -23.62
N ASN A 52 -29.03 18.41 -24.47
CA ASN A 52 -29.25 18.43 -25.92
C ASN A 52 -30.69 18.00 -26.28
N LEU A 53 -31.24 16.99 -25.59
CA LEU A 53 -32.64 16.60 -25.79
C LEU A 53 -33.61 17.73 -25.43
N ASN A 54 -33.40 18.42 -24.30
CA ASN A 54 -34.29 19.51 -23.88
C ASN A 54 -34.34 20.64 -24.92
N SER A 55 -33.20 20.93 -25.55
CA SER A 55 -33.11 21.89 -26.66
C SER A 55 -33.81 21.38 -27.94
N ASP A 56 -33.64 20.11 -28.29
CA ASP A 56 -34.31 19.50 -29.45
C ASP A 56 -35.85 19.44 -29.26
N MET A 57 -36.30 19.20 -28.03
CA MET A 57 -37.71 19.06 -27.72
C MET A 57 -38.46 20.40 -27.78
N SER A 58 -37.79 21.52 -27.42
CA SER A 58 -38.35 22.87 -27.58
C SER A 58 -38.47 23.31 -29.05
N ALA A 59 -37.66 22.72 -29.94
CA ALA A 59 -37.70 22.97 -31.38
C ALA A 59 -38.73 22.12 -32.16
N GLY A 60 -39.44 21.20 -31.49
CA GLY A 60 -40.40 20.28 -32.10
C GLY A 60 -39.75 18.97 -32.56
N MET A 61 -39.92 17.91 -31.76
CA MET A 61 -39.23 16.63 -31.98
C MET A 61 -40.14 15.54 -32.57
N THR A 62 -39.60 14.77 -33.52
CA THR A 62 -40.29 13.60 -34.10
C THR A 62 -40.39 12.42 -33.11
N SER A 63 -41.48 11.63 -33.20
CA SER A 63 -41.71 10.45 -32.35
C SER A 63 -40.56 9.42 -32.39
N ASN A 64 -39.98 9.16 -33.56
CA ASN A 64 -38.85 8.23 -33.69
C ASN A 64 -37.60 8.69 -32.92
N ARG A 65 -37.31 10.00 -32.91
CA ARG A 65 -36.16 10.55 -32.17
C ARG A 65 -36.36 10.38 -30.66
N TRP A 66 -37.58 10.54 -30.16
CA TRP A 66 -37.94 10.28 -28.76
C TRP A 66 -37.74 8.82 -28.35
N ILE A 67 -38.18 7.87 -29.19
CA ILE A 67 -38.02 6.44 -28.91
C ILE A 67 -36.53 6.06 -28.84
N ASN A 68 -35.72 6.55 -29.79
CA ASN A 68 -34.28 6.30 -29.82
C ASN A 68 -33.59 6.87 -28.57
N TYR A 69 -33.96 8.08 -28.16
CA TYR A 69 -33.48 8.68 -26.92
C TYR A 69 -33.76 7.77 -25.71
N GLN A 70 -35.00 7.29 -25.58
CA GLN A 70 -35.41 6.48 -24.43
C GLN A 70 -34.69 5.12 -24.38
N GLN A 71 -34.40 4.52 -25.52
CA GLN A 71 -33.61 3.28 -25.57
C GLN A 71 -32.14 3.53 -25.18
N PHE A 72 -31.57 4.63 -25.66
CA PHE A 72 -30.19 4.97 -25.36
C PHE A 72 -29.99 5.34 -23.88
N ILE A 73 -30.88 6.15 -23.31
CA ILE A 73 -30.78 6.55 -21.90
C ILE A 73 -30.86 5.34 -20.96
N GLN A 74 -31.72 4.37 -21.26
CA GLN A 74 -31.81 3.11 -20.50
C GLN A 74 -30.51 2.29 -20.59
N THR A 75 -29.88 2.27 -21.76
CA THR A 75 -28.59 1.57 -21.95
C THR A 75 -27.48 2.27 -21.18
N LEU A 76 -27.45 3.61 -21.22
CA LEU A 76 -26.48 4.42 -20.49
C LEU A 76 -26.64 4.28 -18.97
N GLU A 77 -27.87 4.26 -18.44
CA GLU A 77 -28.14 4.04 -17.02
C GLU A 77 -27.69 2.66 -16.53
N LYS A 78 -27.87 1.62 -17.36
CA LYS A 78 -27.32 0.28 -17.08
C LYS A 78 -25.79 0.32 -17.02
N ALA A 79 -25.13 0.97 -17.97
CA ALA A 79 -23.67 1.12 -17.97
C ALA A 79 -23.18 1.88 -16.73
N ILE A 80 -23.80 3.01 -16.38
CA ILE A 80 -23.49 3.77 -15.16
C ILE A 80 -23.62 2.89 -13.91
N THR A 81 -24.69 2.09 -13.84
CA THR A 81 -24.91 1.16 -12.71
C THR A 81 -23.80 0.13 -12.61
N GLN A 82 -23.38 -0.46 -13.74
CA GLN A 82 -22.25 -1.40 -13.79
C GLN A 82 -20.93 -0.72 -13.37
N HIS A 83 -20.65 0.49 -13.86
CA HIS A 83 -19.43 1.22 -13.48
C HIS A 83 -19.43 1.63 -12.00
N ARG A 84 -20.58 1.96 -11.41
CA ARG A 84 -20.70 2.18 -9.95
C ARG A 84 -20.37 0.91 -9.16
N GLN A 85 -20.88 -0.24 -9.59
CA GLN A 85 -20.54 -1.52 -8.96
C GLN A 85 -19.05 -1.84 -9.11
N GLN A 86 -18.47 -1.59 -10.30
CA GLN A 86 -17.06 -1.78 -10.56
C GLN A 86 -16.18 -0.88 -9.67
N LEU A 87 -16.56 0.38 -9.49
CA LEU A 87 -15.88 1.31 -8.59
C LEU A 87 -15.93 0.79 -7.14
N ASN A 88 -17.10 0.38 -6.65
CA ASN A 88 -17.22 -0.21 -5.31
C ASN A 88 -16.32 -1.43 -5.10
N GLN A 89 -16.22 -2.32 -6.10
CA GLN A 89 -15.31 -3.47 -6.04
C GLN A 89 -13.84 -3.05 -5.96
N TRP A 90 -13.44 -2.02 -6.72
CA TRP A 90 -12.07 -1.50 -6.65
C TRP A 90 -11.78 -0.81 -5.32
N THR A 91 -12.72 -0.05 -4.77
CA THR A 91 -12.62 0.54 -3.43
C THR A 91 -12.37 -0.54 -2.38
N GLN A 92 -13.15 -1.62 -2.40
CA GLN A 92 -12.94 -2.76 -1.49
C GLN A 92 -11.56 -3.40 -1.66
N LYS A 93 -11.09 -3.57 -2.91
CA LYS A 93 -9.74 -4.09 -3.18
C LYS A 93 -8.63 -3.17 -2.66
N VAL A 94 -8.83 -1.84 -2.74
CA VAL A 94 -7.91 -0.86 -2.15
C VAL A 94 -7.85 -1.04 -0.64
N ASP A 95 -9.00 -1.19 0.03
CA ASP A 95 -9.06 -1.37 1.48
C ASP A 95 -8.35 -2.67 1.93
N ILE A 96 -8.59 -3.77 1.22
CA ILE A 96 -7.92 -5.06 1.47
C ILE A 96 -6.40 -4.91 1.29
N ALA A 97 -5.94 -4.32 0.19
CA ALA A 97 -4.52 -4.12 -0.07
C ALA A 97 -3.86 -3.18 0.97
N LEU A 98 -4.60 -2.16 1.42
CA LEU A 98 -4.13 -1.24 2.46
C LEU A 98 -3.94 -1.94 3.79
N ASN A 99 -4.89 -2.78 4.20
CA ASN A 99 -4.79 -3.56 5.43
C ASN A 99 -3.63 -4.56 5.36
N SER A 100 -3.47 -5.28 4.25
CA SER A 100 -2.34 -6.19 4.04
C SER A 100 -0.99 -5.46 4.12
N TRP A 101 -0.87 -4.28 3.51
CA TRP A 101 0.33 -3.47 3.61
C TRP A 101 0.62 -3.03 5.06
N ARG A 102 -0.40 -2.61 5.82
CA ARG A 102 -0.26 -2.22 7.23
C ARG A 102 0.24 -3.37 8.09
N GLU A 103 -0.35 -4.56 7.95
CA GLU A 103 0.05 -5.75 8.70
C GLU A 103 1.51 -6.13 8.43
N LYS A 104 1.90 -6.17 7.16
CA LYS A 104 3.29 -6.45 6.77
C LYS A 104 4.25 -5.39 7.28
N LYS A 105 3.85 -4.11 7.27
CA LYS A 105 4.66 -3.01 7.79
C LYS A 105 4.88 -3.14 9.30
N GLN A 106 3.84 -3.51 10.05
CA GLN A 106 3.97 -3.80 11.49
C GLN A 106 4.91 -4.97 11.76
N ARG A 107 4.82 -6.04 10.97
CA ARG A 107 5.73 -7.19 11.08
C ARG A 107 7.18 -6.81 10.83
N LEU A 108 7.44 -5.97 9.82
CA LEU A 108 8.78 -5.43 9.56
C LEU A 108 9.31 -4.63 10.76
N GLN A 109 8.48 -3.76 11.35
CA GLN A 109 8.87 -2.99 12.54
C GLN A 109 9.22 -3.89 13.73
N ALA A 110 8.49 -4.99 13.92
CA ALA A 110 8.79 -5.98 14.94
C ALA A 110 10.17 -6.61 14.72
N TRP A 111 10.51 -7.00 13.48
CA TRP A 111 11.83 -7.55 13.16
C TRP A 111 12.95 -6.53 13.35
N GLN A 112 12.74 -5.27 12.94
CA GLN A 112 13.70 -4.18 13.16
C GLN A 112 13.97 -3.99 14.66
N THR A 113 12.93 -3.98 15.49
CA THR A 113 13.05 -3.88 16.95
C THR A 113 13.86 -5.05 17.54
N LEU A 114 13.63 -6.28 17.07
CA LEU A 114 14.38 -7.44 17.54
C LEU A 114 15.85 -7.38 17.13
N GLN A 115 16.14 -6.92 15.91
CA GLN A 115 17.51 -6.74 15.42
C GLN A 115 18.26 -5.68 16.24
N GLU A 116 17.62 -4.54 16.53
CA GLU A 116 18.19 -3.48 17.37
C GLU A 116 18.52 -4.00 18.77
N ARG A 117 17.61 -4.77 19.39
CA ARG A 117 17.85 -5.40 20.70
C ARG A 117 19.02 -6.39 20.65
N GLN A 118 19.12 -7.20 19.61
CA GLN A 118 20.23 -8.13 19.43
C GLN A 118 21.57 -7.39 19.29
N SER A 119 21.60 -6.33 18.48
CA SER A 119 22.81 -5.52 18.29
C SER A 119 23.26 -4.84 19.58
N THR A 120 22.31 -4.30 20.35
CA THR A 120 22.58 -3.70 21.66
C THR A 120 23.13 -4.74 22.63
N ALA A 121 22.52 -5.93 22.70
CA ALA A 121 22.98 -7.00 23.58
C ALA A 121 24.40 -7.49 23.21
N ALA A 122 24.71 -7.61 21.92
CA ALA A 122 26.05 -7.98 21.44
C ALA A 122 27.09 -6.92 21.83
N LEU A 123 26.79 -5.64 21.63
CA LEU A 123 27.67 -4.53 22.02
C LEU A 123 27.93 -4.51 23.54
N LEU A 124 26.90 -4.73 24.37
CA LEU A 124 27.09 -4.84 25.82
C LEU A 124 27.96 -6.03 26.21
N ALA A 125 27.82 -7.18 25.54
CA ALA A 125 28.64 -8.35 25.81
C ALA A 125 30.10 -8.11 25.42
N GLU A 126 30.36 -7.47 24.28
CA GLU A 126 31.70 -7.10 23.82
C GLU A 126 32.37 -6.11 24.80
N ASN A 127 31.67 -5.05 25.18
CA ASN A 127 32.17 -4.07 26.17
C ASN A 127 32.55 -4.75 27.51
N ARG A 128 31.75 -5.71 27.97
CA ARG A 128 32.05 -6.48 29.20
C ARG A 128 33.31 -7.34 29.05
N LEU A 129 33.49 -7.98 27.89
CA LEU A 129 34.68 -8.79 27.62
C LEU A 129 35.94 -7.93 27.56
N ASP A 130 35.87 -6.76 26.93
CA ASP A 130 37.01 -5.87 26.79
C ASP A 130 37.38 -5.19 28.11
N GLN A 131 36.38 -4.78 28.90
CA GLN A 131 36.61 -4.32 30.27
C GLN A 131 37.33 -5.39 31.11
N LYS A 132 36.85 -6.64 31.06
CA LYS A 132 37.48 -7.75 31.78
C LYS A 132 38.94 -7.97 31.36
N LYS A 133 39.24 -7.92 30.06
CA LYS A 133 40.61 -8.05 29.55
C LYS A 133 41.51 -6.91 30.02
N MET A 134 41.00 -5.67 30.02
CA MET A 134 41.75 -4.51 30.52
C MET A 134 42.04 -4.64 32.02
N ASP A 135 41.06 -5.06 32.81
CA ASP A 135 41.21 -5.29 34.25
C ASP A 135 42.25 -6.38 34.54
N GLU A 136 42.21 -7.50 33.81
CA GLU A 136 43.21 -8.57 33.91
C GLU A 136 44.63 -8.08 33.54
N PHE A 137 44.75 -7.26 32.50
CA PHE A 137 46.02 -6.66 32.11
C PHE A 137 46.56 -5.70 33.18
N ALA A 138 45.70 -4.84 33.72
CA ALA A 138 46.05 -3.90 34.78
C ALA A 138 46.51 -4.62 36.06
N GLN A 139 45.82 -5.69 36.47
CA GLN A 139 46.22 -6.52 37.60
C GLN A 139 47.58 -7.18 37.38
N ARG A 140 47.82 -7.77 36.20
CA ARG A 140 49.12 -8.38 35.86
C ARG A 140 50.25 -7.35 35.84
N ALA A 141 49.99 -6.15 35.32
CA ALA A 141 50.98 -5.06 35.31
C ALA A 141 51.32 -4.59 36.74
N ALA A 142 50.31 -4.48 37.61
CA ALA A 142 50.52 -4.12 39.03
C ALA A 142 51.36 -5.18 39.77
N MET A 143 51.10 -6.47 39.53
CA MET A 143 51.90 -7.57 40.12
C MET A 143 53.35 -7.63 39.61
N ARG A 144 53.64 -7.01 38.46
CA ARG A 144 54.98 -7.02 37.82
C ARG A 144 55.87 -5.84 38.20
N LYS A 145 55.40 -4.89 39.01
CA LYS A 145 56.29 -3.87 39.61
C LYS A 145 56.87 -4.42 40.92
N PRO A 146 58.14 -4.85 40.98
CA PRO A 146 58.86 -4.88 42.24
C PRO A 146 59.21 -3.44 42.64
N GLU A 147 59.27 -3.18 43.95
CA GLU A 147 59.88 -1.97 44.52
C GLU A 147 61.33 -1.77 44.05
#